data_AF-K2DSA8-F1
#
_entry.id   AF-K2DSA8-F1
#
_cell.length_a   1.000
_cell.length_b   1.000
_cell.length_c   1.000
_cell.angle_alpha   90.00
_cell.angle_beta   90.00
_cell.angle_gamma   90.00
#
_symmetry.space_group_name_H-M   'P 1'
#
loop_
_entity.id
_entity.type
_entity.pdbx_description
1 polymer ?
#
loop_
_entity_poly.entity_id
_entity_poly.type
_entity_poly.pdbx_seq_one_letter_code
_entity_poly.pdbx_strand_id
1 'polypeptide(L)'
;ADLKTRKGSVFATFCIKSEIPNDSKLITKIITDILNETYYQSENISPIQSIEKALSDITEKILSLPSEQIKSLYGGARKDISIDILTIVLWGNVIYIVQYGEGKVYLIRDGYPKTIETLKEGNFSAASGFIKEDDVVALCTQKFAELVPPEKFLTQPLLSADLPPDASSLILKFSEEVSFSEKETIKFYDEKAKKKKSSPKLLKINKAGILNFLKKQKFKFFVGSIILLMMTSIFTTLSGKNDEPTSNDSNVMGESTQLPQEETQQTETPPEEDTSKDSETKTTRVKDSPIYDIKITDPSVETSEIVVLDENVVVSDNSTGKIYVSSIKTPKYEQNNTSFTEISSLSYDDGNLSFSDNEGYKVYSVIIDKVLESYSKAGLNKTATYLDFIYSLEDGKIVKYTKEKNELTSSLWAQNQDFSDAKSISVAVSIYVITGDSKVVKYTKGLKDDFEITGLDTPVNQAVKVVAYYNFNNFYIADSENKRIIIINENGELIKQLKHINSDHWQTIKDISVDPKEEKLFVLDGSKIFEVAL
;
A
#
# COMPACT_ATOMS: atom_id res chain seq x y z
N ALA A 1 14.75 -10.09 29.47
CA ALA A 1 15.17 -10.63 28.17
C ALA A 1 13.96 -10.72 27.24
N ASP A 2 12.92 -11.47 27.60
CA ASP A 2 11.75 -11.78 26.74
C ASP A 2 11.00 -10.57 26.10
N LEU A 3 10.86 -9.44 26.82
CA LEU A 3 10.18 -8.25 26.28
C LEU A 3 11.03 -7.44 25.28
N LYS A 4 12.36 -7.39 25.45
CA LYS A 4 13.25 -6.66 24.53
C LYS A 4 13.40 -7.38 23.20
N THR A 5 13.42 -8.71 23.21
CA THR A 5 13.41 -9.53 21.99
C THR A 5 12.08 -9.38 21.24
N ARG A 6 10.96 -9.22 21.98
CA ARG A 6 9.62 -9.09 21.38
C ARG A 6 9.26 -7.70 20.89
N LYS A 7 9.73 -6.64 21.56
CA LYS A 7 9.40 -5.24 21.24
C LYS A 7 10.58 -4.44 20.71
N GLY A 8 11.77 -5.01 20.65
CA GLY A 8 12.96 -4.28 20.23
C GLY A 8 13.63 -3.49 21.36
N SER A 9 14.76 -2.87 21.01
CA SER A 9 15.55 -2.06 21.93
C SER A 9 15.27 -0.59 21.72
N VAL A 10 14.89 0.11 22.79
CA VAL A 10 14.73 1.57 22.79
C VAL A 10 16.08 2.20 23.12
N PHE A 11 16.51 3.13 22.29
CA PHE A 11 17.63 4.02 22.57
C PHE A 11 17.14 5.47 22.52
N ALA A 12 17.75 6.33 23.33
CA ALA A 12 17.35 7.72 23.41
C ALA A 12 18.57 8.62 23.65
N THR A 13 18.51 9.82 23.10
CA THR A 13 19.34 10.95 23.50
C THR A 13 18.43 12.13 23.81
N PHE A 14 18.84 12.97 24.75
CA PHE A 14 18.01 14.09 25.19
C PHE A 14 18.84 15.26 25.67
N CYS A 15 18.25 16.45 25.59
CA CYS A 15 18.75 17.69 26.15
C CYS A 15 17.60 18.37 26.91
N ILE A 16 17.84 18.71 28.18
CA ILE A 16 16.88 19.45 28.99
C ILE A 16 17.54 20.74 29.47
N LYS A 17 17.00 21.87 28.99
CA LYS A 17 17.43 23.20 29.39
C LYS A 17 16.45 23.73 30.43
N SER A 18 16.99 24.07 31.59
CA SER A 18 16.21 24.52 32.74
C SER A 18 17.07 25.43 33.60
N GLU A 19 16.46 26.46 34.20
CA GLU A 19 17.11 27.32 35.19
C GLU A 19 17.16 26.68 36.59
N ILE A 20 16.51 25.53 36.78
CA ILE A 20 16.49 24.77 38.02
C ILE A 20 17.75 23.90 38.06
N PRO A 21 18.40 23.70 39.23
CA PRO A 21 19.45 22.69 39.36
C PRO A 21 18.92 21.32 38.92
N ASN A 22 19.31 20.91 37.71
CA ASN A 22 18.90 19.63 37.14
C ASN A 22 19.74 18.54 37.80
N ASP A 23 19.12 17.73 38.66
CA ASP A 23 19.70 16.44 39.03
C ASP A 23 19.62 15.53 37.80
N SER A 24 20.72 15.52 37.03
CA SER A 24 20.83 14.73 35.80
C SER A 24 20.58 13.24 36.04
N LYS A 25 20.90 12.72 37.24
CA LYS A 25 20.61 11.33 37.59
C LYS A 25 19.12 11.10 37.79
N LEU A 26 18.44 12.02 38.49
CA LEU A 26 16.99 11.94 38.66
C LEU A 26 16.25 12.01 37.32
N ILE A 27 16.62 12.97 36.46
CA ILE A 27 16.03 13.12 35.13
C ILE A 27 16.28 11.89 34.27
N THR A 28 17.53 11.41 34.21
CA THR A 28 17.87 10.20 33.46
C THR A 28 17.08 9.00 33.96
N LYS A 29 16.91 8.88 35.28
CA LYS A 29 16.10 7.82 35.89
C LYS A 29 14.63 7.93 35.48
N ILE A 30 14.03 9.12 35.56
CA ILE A 30 12.63 9.35 35.14
C ILE A 30 12.42 8.96 33.67
N ILE A 31 13.29 9.43 32.78
CA ILE A 31 13.23 9.11 31.35
C ILE A 31 13.35 7.61 31.13
N THR A 32 14.35 6.98 31.76
CA THR A 32 14.60 5.54 31.60
C THR A 32 13.46 4.69 32.16
N ASP A 33 12.94 5.03 33.35
CA ASP A 33 11.86 4.29 34.01
C ASP A 33 10.57 4.41 33.19
N ILE A 34 10.18 5.61 32.75
CA ILE A 34 8.95 5.81 31.95
C ILE A 34 9.09 5.20 30.55
N LEU A 35 10.22 5.38 29.86
CA LEU A 35 10.45 4.68 28.59
C LEU A 35 10.31 3.17 28.80
N ASN A 36 10.86 2.61 29.88
CA ASN A 36 10.77 1.18 30.12
C ASN A 36 9.34 0.72 30.45
N GLU A 37 8.67 1.39 31.39
CA GLU A 37 7.31 1.07 31.82
C GLU A 37 6.30 1.28 30.68
N THR A 38 6.24 2.48 30.12
CA THR A 38 5.24 2.82 29.10
C THR A 38 5.49 2.08 27.79
N TYR A 39 6.73 1.92 27.34
CA TYR A 39 6.99 1.20 26.08
C TYR A 39 6.82 -0.32 26.22
N TYR A 40 7.51 -0.93 27.20
CA TYR A 40 7.54 -2.38 27.29
C TYR A 40 6.27 -2.97 27.90
N GLN A 41 5.57 -2.24 28.78
CA GLN A 41 4.36 -2.75 29.45
C GLN A 41 3.05 -2.35 28.76
N SER A 42 3.07 -1.44 27.78
CA SER A 42 1.86 -1.08 27.02
C SER A 42 1.33 -2.25 26.19
N GLU A 43 0.00 -2.42 26.17
CA GLU A 43 -0.70 -3.36 25.28
C GLU A 43 -0.90 -2.79 23.85
N ASN A 44 -0.39 -1.57 23.57
CA ASN A 44 -0.53 -0.92 22.26
C ASN A 44 0.25 -1.63 21.14
N ILE A 45 -0.24 -1.47 19.91
CA ILE A 45 0.17 -2.24 18.73
C ILE A 45 1.39 -1.63 18.00
N SER A 46 1.63 -0.31 18.10
CA SER A 46 2.70 0.39 17.35
C SER A 46 3.83 0.91 18.26
N PRO A 47 5.12 0.72 17.87
CA PRO A 47 6.25 1.34 18.55
C PRO A 47 6.16 2.86 18.63
N ILE A 48 5.73 3.53 17.56
CA ILE A 48 5.61 5.00 17.50
C ILE A 48 4.65 5.49 18.57
N GLN A 49 3.42 4.98 18.58
CA GLN A 49 2.38 5.39 19.55
C GLN A 49 2.79 5.10 21.00
N SER A 50 3.51 3.99 21.23
CA SER A 50 3.99 3.63 22.56
C SER A 50 5.06 4.60 23.05
N ILE A 51 5.92 5.06 22.15
CA ILE A 51 6.95 6.05 22.44
C ILE A 51 6.35 7.45 22.58
N GLU A 52 5.43 7.88 21.71
CA GLU A 52 4.73 9.17 21.84
C GLU A 52 4.06 9.30 23.21
N LYS A 53 3.36 8.23 23.64
CA LYS A 53 2.80 8.17 24.99
C LYS A 53 3.89 8.29 26.05
N ALA A 54 5.00 7.55 25.92
CA ALA A 54 6.09 7.60 26.88
C ALA A 54 6.73 9.01 26.95
N LEU A 55 6.95 9.65 25.81
CA LEU A 55 7.49 11.01 25.74
C LEU A 55 6.51 12.05 26.32
N SER A 56 5.20 11.86 26.11
CA SER A 56 4.16 12.66 26.78
C SER A 56 4.23 12.50 28.30
N ASP A 57 4.26 11.25 28.80
CA ASP A 57 4.34 10.93 30.23
C ASP A 57 5.64 11.50 30.86
N ILE A 58 6.76 11.42 30.14
CA ILE A 58 8.06 12.00 30.52
C ILE A 58 7.96 13.52 30.64
N THR A 59 7.43 14.17 29.62
CA THR A 59 7.27 15.63 29.57
C THR A 59 6.40 16.11 30.73
N GLU A 60 5.25 15.47 30.95
CA GLU A 60 4.37 15.79 32.08
C GLU A 60 5.07 15.55 33.43
N LYS A 61 5.81 14.45 33.57
CA LYS A 61 6.54 14.15 34.81
C LYS A 61 7.63 15.18 35.10
N ILE A 62 8.41 15.57 34.10
CA ILE A 62 9.47 16.57 34.24
C ILE A 62 8.88 17.94 34.60
N LEU A 63 7.82 18.35 33.91
CA LEU A 63 7.12 19.62 34.18
C LEU A 63 6.42 19.65 35.54
N SER A 64 6.10 18.50 36.12
CA SER A 64 5.46 18.38 37.45
C SER A 64 6.44 18.19 38.61
N LEU A 65 7.76 18.08 38.34
CA LEU A 65 8.74 17.92 39.40
C LEU A 65 8.69 19.11 40.37
N PRO A 66 8.49 18.86 41.68
CA PRO A 66 8.51 19.91 42.68
C PRO A 66 9.93 20.44 42.79
N SER A 67 10.13 21.66 42.32
CA SER A 67 11.32 22.42 42.67
C SER A 67 11.12 22.91 44.10
N GLU A 68 11.52 22.09 45.07
CA GLU A 68 11.52 22.42 46.50
C GLU A 68 12.26 23.74 46.80
N GLN A 69 13.10 24.22 45.87
CA GLN A 69 13.77 25.53 45.95
C GLN A 69 13.04 26.69 45.25
N ILE A 70 11.99 26.49 44.45
CA ILE A 70 11.38 27.55 43.60
C ILE A 70 10.10 28.14 44.16
N LYS A 71 9.37 27.42 45.01
CA LYS A 71 8.21 28.03 45.71
C LYS A 71 8.62 29.21 46.59
N SER A 72 9.85 29.27 47.07
CA SER A 72 10.34 30.33 47.96
C SER A 72 11.05 31.49 47.26
N LEU A 73 11.47 31.35 46.00
CA LEU A 73 12.32 32.35 45.33
C LEU A 73 11.63 33.17 44.23
N TYR A 74 10.60 32.64 43.54
CA TYR A 74 10.04 33.32 42.35
C TYR A 74 8.53 33.17 42.14
N GLY A 75 7.72 33.36 43.20
CA GLY A 75 6.33 33.86 43.08
C GLY A 75 5.46 33.32 41.94
N GLY A 76 5.48 32.02 41.66
CA GLY A 76 4.53 31.37 40.74
C GLY A 76 4.71 31.60 39.24
N ALA A 77 5.82 32.15 38.75
CA ALA A 77 6.08 32.22 37.31
C ALA A 77 6.69 30.88 36.80
N ARG A 78 5.98 30.16 35.92
CA ARG A 78 6.57 29.04 35.15
C ARG A 78 7.65 29.64 34.24
N LYS A 79 8.92 29.42 34.56
CA LYS A 79 10.04 29.74 33.66
C LYS A 79 10.20 28.64 32.61
N ASP A 80 10.69 29.04 31.43
CA ASP A 80 10.76 28.23 30.22
C ASP A 80 11.69 27.02 30.38
N ILE A 81 11.10 25.82 30.47
CA ILE A 81 11.82 24.55 30.37
C ILE A 81 11.77 24.12 28.91
N SER A 82 12.93 23.92 28.30
CA SER A 82 13.04 23.35 26.95
C SER A 82 13.47 21.90 27.05
N ILE A 83 12.70 21.03 26.40
CA ILE A 83 12.88 19.58 26.40
C ILE A 83 13.06 19.15 24.95
N ASP A 84 14.20 18.51 24.67
CA ASP A 84 14.51 17.87 23.40
C ASP A 84 14.82 16.40 23.69
N ILE A 85 14.00 15.48 23.18
CA ILE A 85 14.17 14.03 23.37
C ILE A 85 14.02 13.37 22.01
N LEU A 86 15.07 12.68 21.58
CA LEU A 86 15.06 11.86 20.39
C LEU A 86 15.15 10.40 20.80
N THR A 87 14.28 9.58 20.25
CA THR A 87 14.24 8.15 20.52
C THR A 87 14.27 7.37 19.22
N ILE A 88 14.90 6.21 19.29
CA ILE A 88 14.90 5.23 18.21
C ILE A 88 14.59 3.87 18.83
N VAL A 89 13.68 3.15 18.18
CA VAL A 89 13.41 1.76 18.49
C VAL A 89 13.87 0.92 17.32
N LEU A 90 14.81 0.02 17.55
CA LEU A 90 15.09 -1.04 16.59
C LEU A 90 14.20 -2.24 16.92
N TRP A 91 13.25 -2.55 16.05
CA TRP A 91 12.39 -3.73 16.15
C TRP A 91 12.43 -4.50 14.82
N GLY A 92 13.00 -5.70 14.84
CA GLY A 92 13.39 -6.39 13.62
C GLY A 92 14.51 -5.63 12.89
N ASN A 93 14.32 -5.38 11.60
CA ASN A 93 15.17 -4.57 10.72
C ASN A 93 14.58 -3.16 10.46
N VAL A 94 13.56 -2.76 11.21
CA VAL A 94 12.92 -1.44 11.09
C VAL A 94 13.33 -0.59 12.28
N ILE A 95 13.73 0.64 11.99
CA ILE A 95 13.89 1.69 13.00
C ILE A 95 12.62 2.54 13.04
N TYR A 96 12.15 2.80 14.25
CA TYR A 96 11.08 3.76 14.53
C TYR A 96 11.69 4.93 15.29
N ILE A 97 11.65 6.11 14.69
CA ILE A 97 12.16 7.34 15.26
C ILE A 97 10.98 8.15 15.74
N VAL A 98 11.03 8.60 16.99
CA VAL A 98 10.09 9.58 17.53
C VAL A 98 10.89 10.63 18.28
N GLN A 99 10.63 11.89 17.98
CA GLN A 99 11.26 13.01 18.63
C GLN A 99 10.23 13.98 19.21
N TYR A 100 10.61 14.60 20.33
CA TYR A 100 9.94 15.73 20.93
C TYR A 100 10.97 16.86 21.00
N GLY A 101 10.78 17.94 20.23
CA GLY A 101 11.75 19.03 20.12
C GLY A 101 12.29 19.23 18.70
N GLU A 102 13.46 19.84 18.58
CA GLU A 102 14.07 20.27 17.31
C GLU A 102 15.42 19.57 17.01
N GLY A 103 15.67 18.42 17.64
CA GLY A 103 16.79 17.57 17.25
C GLY A 103 16.72 17.10 15.80
N LYS A 104 17.83 16.52 15.33
CA LYS A 104 17.96 15.97 13.97
C LYS A 104 18.42 14.52 14.03
N VAL A 105 17.92 13.71 13.10
CA VAL A 105 18.40 12.34 12.90
C VAL A 105 19.03 12.21 11.53
N TYR A 106 20.23 11.62 11.50
CA TYR A 106 20.98 11.37 10.26
C TYR A 106 21.08 9.87 10.01
N LEU A 107 20.91 9.47 8.74
CA LEU A 107 21.21 8.14 8.23
C LEU A 107 22.42 8.23 7.32
N ILE A 108 23.44 7.42 7.56
CA ILE A 108 24.61 7.28 6.72
C ILE A 108 24.52 5.89 6.09
N ARG A 109 24.27 5.86 4.79
CA ARG A 109 24.16 4.62 4.00
C ARG A 109 25.13 4.69 2.84
N ASP A 110 25.92 3.63 2.65
CA ASP A 110 26.94 3.55 1.59
C ASP A 110 27.92 4.75 1.59
N GLY A 111 28.18 5.30 2.79
CA GLY A 111 29.02 6.48 2.97
C GLY A 111 28.35 7.82 2.63
N TYR A 112 27.04 7.86 2.38
CA TYR A 112 26.30 9.10 2.11
C TYR A 112 25.42 9.49 3.30
N PRO A 113 25.73 10.58 4.02
CA PRO A 113 24.91 11.08 5.11
C PRO A 113 23.68 11.83 4.56
N LYS A 114 22.49 11.45 5.03
CA LYS A 114 21.20 12.08 4.73
C LYS A 114 20.47 12.42 6.03
N THR A 115 19.76 13.55 6.05
CA THR A 115 18.84 13.86 7.15
C THR A 115 17.55 13.07 6.97
N ILE A 116 17.10 12.38 8.03
CA ILE A 116 15.78 11.76 8.05
C ILE A 116 14.76 12.86 8.27
N GLU A 117 13.85 13.03 7.31
CA GLU A 117 12.72 13.93 7.43
C GLU A 117 11.63 13.26 8.28
N THR A 118 11.30 13.87 9.41
CA THR A 118 10.25 13.39 10.31
C THR A 118 8.95 14.18 10.08
N LEU A 119 7.82 13.49 10.06
CA LEU A 119 6.50 14.12 9.97
C LEU A 119 6.10 14.67 11.33
N LYS A 120 5.70 15.95 11.38
CA LYS A 120 5.30 16.61 12.62
C LYS A 120 3.82 16.39 12.90
N GLU A 121 3.50 15.82 14.05
CA GLU A 121 2.15 15.61 14.55
C GLU A 121 2.05 16.15 15.99
N GLY A 122 1.36 17.29 16.15
CA GLY A 122 1.28 17.98 17.43
C GLY A 122 2.66 18.42 17.96
N ASN A 123 3.03 17.92 19.14
CA ASN A 123 4.31 18.21 19.79
C ASN A 123 5.43 17.21 19.43
N PHE A 124 5.12 16.19 18.64
CA PHE A 124 6.05 15.14 18.26
C PHE A 124 6.36 15.24 16.77
N SER A 125 7.47 14.64 16.37
CA SER A 125 7.62 14.20 14.98
C SER A 125 8.19 12.79 14.91
N ALA A 126 7.78 12.06 13.88
CA ALA A 126 8.11 10.65 13.75
C ALA A 126 8.51 10.29 12.32
N ALA A 127 9.31 9.23 12.22
CA ALA A 127 9.66 8.58 10.96
C ALA A 127 9.90 7.09 11.21
N SER A 128 9.77 6.27 10.17
CA SER A 128 10.17 4.87 10.21
C SER A 128 10.88 4.50 8.93
N GLY A 129 11.81 3.55 9.00
CA GLY A 129 12.51 3.06 7.83
C GLY A 129 13.30 1.80 8.10
N PHE A 130 13.65 1.08 7.04
CA PHE A 130 14.50 -0.10 7.13
C PHE A 130 15.98 0.29 7.28
N ILE A 131 16.69 -0.46 8.12
CA ILE A 131 18.14 -0.40 8.23
C ILE A 131 18.77 -1.60 7.51
N LYS A 132 19.89 -1.35 6.85
CA LYS A 132 20.73 -2.34 6.16
C LYS A 132 22.00 -2.61 6.97
N GLU A 133 22.71 -3.68 6.60
CA GLU A 133 24.06 -3.90 7.10
C GLU A 133 24.94 -2.66 6.87
N ASP A 134 25.78 -2.34 7.86
CA ASP A 134 26.67 -1.18 7.88
C ASP A 134 26.02 0.21 7.90
N ASP A 135 24.70 0.31 7.91
CA ASP A 135 24.03 1.59 8.14
C ASP A 135 24.47 2.19 9.48
N VAL A 136 24.64 3.50 9.50
CA VAL A 136 24.88 4.26 10.72
C VAL A 136 23.77 5.29 10.90
N VAL A 137 23.13 5.28 12.06
CA VAL A 137 22.12 6.27 12.43
C VAL A 137 22.64 7.12 13.59
N ALA A 138 22.59 8.43 13.42
CA ALA A 138 22.99 9.39 14.44
C ALA A 138 21.79 10.22 14.89
N LEU A 139 21.39 10.05 16.15
CA LEU A 139 20.41 10.91 16.81
C LEU A 139 21.17 12.09 17.41
N CYS A 140 20.82 13.31 17.02
CA CYS A 140 21.54 14.51 17.41
C CYS A 140 20.58 15.50 18.07
N THR A 141 20.90 15.92 19.28
CA THR A 141 20.26 17.11 19.87
C THR A 141 20.50 18.32 18.97
N GLN A 142 19.61 19.31 19.03
CA GLN A 142 19.68 20.50 18.16
C GLN A 142 21.09 21.14 18.16
N LYS A 143 21.69 21.35 19.34
CA LYS A 143 23.01 21.98 19.44
C LYS A 143 24.12 21.13 18.83
N PHE A 144 24.04 19.81 18.97
CA PHE A 144 25.01 18.91 18.34
C PHE A 144 24.92 18.98 16.81
N ALA A 145 23.69 18.95 16.27
CA ALA A 145 23.44 19.03 14.83
C ALA A 145 23.92 20.34 14.18
N GLU A 146 23.92 21.45 14.93
CA GLU A 146 24.51 22.72 14.48
C GLU A 146 26.04 22.67 14.39
N LEU A 147 26.70 22.00 15.33
CA LEU A 147 28.16 21.90 15.39
C LEU A 147 28.70 20.88 14.39
N VAL A 148 28.00 19.76 14.26
CA VAL A 148 28.35 18.59 13.45
C VAL A 148 27.21 18.31 12.46
N PRO A 149 27.16 19.04 11.33
CA PRO A 149 26.24 18.74 10.24
C PRO A 149 26.63 17.42 9.55
N PRO A 150 25.74 16.85 8.71
CA PRO A 150 25.89 15.50 8.16
C PRO A 150 27.21 15.27 7.42
N GLU A 151 27.74 16.29 6.72
CA GLU A 151 28.98 16.17 5.93
C GLU A 151 30.22 15.99 6.81
N LYS A 152 30.16 16.40 8.08
CA LYS A 152 31.28 16.27 9.03
C LYS A 152 31.43 14.85 9.58
N PHE A 153 30.40 14.01 9.52
CA PHE A 153 30.46 12.63 10.02
C PHE A 153 31.48 11.77 9.28
N LEU A 154 31.78 12.10 8.01
CA LEU A 154 32.75 11.36 7.19
C LEU A 154 34.16 11.94 7.25
N THR A 155 34.30 13.19 7.67
CA THR A 155 35.52 13.98 7.45
C THR A 155 36.29 14.30 8.73
N GLN A 156 35.69 14.11 9.91
CA GLN A 156 36.32 14.41 11.19
C GLN A 156 36.06 13.33 12.26
N PRO A 157 37.09 12.93 13.03
CA PRO A 157 36.90 12.08 14.20
C PRO A 157 36.07 12.78 15.29
N LEU A 158 34.83 12.31 15.49
CA LEU A 158 33.86 12.90 16.43
C LEU A 158 34.31 12.84 17.90
N LEU A 159 35.18 11.89 18.25
CA LEU A 159 35.67 11.62 19.62
C LEU A 159 36.62 12.69 20.18
N SER A 160 36.95 13.73 19.41
CA SER A 160 37.93 14.77 19.79
C SER A 160 37.33 16.17 19.96
N ALA A 161 36.02 16.32 19.83
CA ALA A 161 35.36 17.62 19.94
C ALA A 161 34.99 17.95 21.40
N ASP A 162 35.40 19.12 21.89
CA ASP A 162 34.85 19.72 23.12
C ASP A 162 33.38 20.09 22.85
N LEU A 163 32.46 19.22 23.25
CA LEU A 163 31.02 19.44 23.10
C LEU A 163 30.50 20.34 24.24
N PRO A 164 29.67 21.36 23.94
CA PRO A 164 29.02 22.15 24.99
C PRO A 164 28.03 21.29 25.80
N PRO A 165 27.66 21.70 27.03
CA PRO A 165 26.81 20.92 27.93
C PRO A 165 25.42 20.54 27.37
N ASP A 166 24.94 21.27 26.36
CA ASP A 166 23.65 21.05 25.70
C ASP A 166 23.75 20.34 24.34
N ALA A 167 24.94 19.86 23.96
CA ALA A 167 25.17 19.05 22.77
C ALA A 167 25.44 17.59 23.13
N SER A 168 24.53 16.71 22.70
CA SER A 168 24.65 15.27 22.79
C SER A 168 24.25 14.60 21.47
N SER A 169 24.88 13.46 21.18
CA SER A 169 24.50 12.58 20.08
C SER A 169 24.63 11.12 20.48
N LEU A 170 23.74 10.29 19.95
CA LEU A 170 23.83 8.84 19.99
C LEU A 170 24.04 8.32 18.58
N ILE A 171 25.11 7.57 18.38
CA ILE A 171 25.47 6.99 17.09
C ILE A 171 25.36 5.47 17.19
N LEU A 172 24.54 4.89 16.33
CA LEU A 172 24.27 3.46 16.25
C LEU A 172 24.78 2.97 14.91
N LYS A 173 25.74 2.04 14.93
CA LYS A 173 26.11 1.26 13.75
C LYS A 173 25.37 -0.06 13.80
N PHE A 174 24.71 -0.41 12.70
CA PHE A 174 24.00 -1.67 12.58
C PHE A 174 24.88 -2.71 11.90
N SER A 175 24.84 -3.93 12.43
CA SER A 175 25.53 -5.10 11.90
C SER A 175 24.57 -6.28 11.94
N GLU A 176 24.53 -7.08 10.87
CA GLU A 176 23.79 -8.33 10.90
C GLU A 176 24.53 -9.34 11.80
N GLU A 177 23.94 -9.67 12.95
CA GLU A 177 24.43 -10.82 13.72
C GLU A 177 23.98 -12.12 13.04
N VAL A 178 24.83 -12.67 12.17
CA VAL A 178 24.74 -14.07 11.76
C VAL A 178 25.33 -14.95 12.87
N SER A 179 24.57 -15.15 13.95
CA SER A 179 24.82 -16.27 14.87
C SER A 179 23.55 -16.75 15.54
N PHE A 180 22.94 -17.79 15.00
CA PHE A 180 22.01 -18.62 15.76
C PHE A 180 22.81 -19.74 16.43
N SER A 181 23.15 -19.60 17.71
CA SER A 181 23.44 -20.78 18.51
C SER A 181 22.10 -21.47 18.79
N GLU A 182 21.89 -22.62 18.16
CA GLU A 182 20.81 -23.55 18.48
C GLU A 182 20.88 -23.95 19.96
N LYS A 183 20.13 -23.26 20.83
CA LYS A 183 19.52 -23.73 22.09
C LYS A 183 19.21 -22.56 23.02
N GLU A 184 18.07 -21.90 22.84
CA GLU A 184 17.26 -21.46 23.97
C GLU A 184 15.79 -21.64 23.60
N THR A 185 15.19 -22.71 24.13
CA THR A 185 13.74 -22.92 24.07
C THR A 185 13.10 -22.07 25.17
N ILE A 186 12.42 -20.99 24.80
CA ILE A 186 11.55 -20.24 25.71
C ILE A 186 10.29 -21.08 25.93
N LYS A 187 10.13 -21.67 27.12
CA LYS A 187 8.90 -22.33 27.54
C LYS A 187 7.87 -21.27 27.96
N PHE A 188 6.78 -21.15 27.21
CA PHE A 188 5.63 -20.38 27.64
C PHE A 188 4.66 -21.27 28.45
N TYR A 189 4.19 -20.71 29.56
CA TYR A 189 3.10 -21.12 30.46
C TYR A 189 3.40 -22.07 31.63
N ASP A 190 3.31 -21.51 32.85
CA ASP A 190 3.14 -22.20 34.12
C ASP A 190 1.67 -22.02 34.55
N GLU A 191 0.88 -23.10 34.52
CA GLU A 191 -0.50 -23.11 35.01
C GLU A 191 -0.52 -23.03 36.54
N LYS A 192 -0.91 -21.88 37.09
CA LYS A 192 -1.66 -21.79 38.37
C LYS A 192 -2.17 -20.35 38.62
N ALA A 193 -3.37 -20.05 38.14
CA ALA A 193 -4.20 -18.98 38.70
C ALA A 193 -5.63 -19.48 38.92
N LYS A 194 -6.02 -19.59 40.19
CA LYS A 194 -7.33 -20.06 40.68
C LYS A 194 -8.47 -19.13 40.22
N LYS A 195 -9.49 -19.68 39.54
CA LYS A 195 -10.80 -19.02 39.34
C LYS A 195 -11.72 -19.30 40.54
N LYS A 196 -12.21 -18.23 41.20
CA LYS A 196 -13.40 -18.28 42.09
C LYS A 196 -14.65 -18.40 41.23
N LYS A 197 -15.51 -19.38 41.54
CA LYS A 197 -16.79 -19.66 40.87
C LYS A 197 -17.92 -18.79 41.43
N SER A 198 -18.78 -18.27 40.55
CA SER A 198 -20.19 -18.05 40.83
C SER A 198 -21.01 -18.62 39.67
N SER A 199 -21.86 -19.59 39.97
CA SER A 199 -22.73 -20.28 39.02
C SER A 199 -24.21 -20.04 39.37
N PRO A 200 -25.13 -19.85 38.42
CA PRO A 200 -26.54 -20.16 38.62
C PRO A 200 -26.83 -21.63 38.26
N LYS A 201 -27.78 -22.22 39.00
CA LYS A 201 -28.18 -23.64 38.99
C LYS A 201 -28.99 -23.99 37.74
N LEU A 202 -28.70 -25.16 37.17
CA LEU A 202 -29.52 -25.86 36.17
C LEU A 202 -30.71 -26.57 36.83
N LEU A 203 -31.93 -26.26 36.38
CA LEU A 203 -33.11 -27.08 36.62
C LEU A 203 -33.06 -28.32 35.71
N LYS A 204 -33.26 -29.51 36.29
CA LYS A 204 -33.50 -30.76 35.56
C LYS A 204 -35.00 -30.99 35.40
N ILE A 205 -35.45 -31.33 34.20
CA ILE A 205 -36.76 -31.95 33.96
C ILE A 205 -36.55 -33.26 33.19
N ASN A 206 -37.39 -34.23 33.54
CA ASN A 206 -37.24 -35.66 33.36
C ASN A 206 -37.84 -36.16 32.04
N LYS A 207 -37.35 -37.31 31.56
CA LYS A 207 -37.84 -38.02 30.36
C LYS A 207 -39.14 -38.77 30.65
N ALA A 208 -40.20 -38.49 29.88
CA ALA A 208 -41.14 -39.49 29.36
C ALA A 208 -42.11 -38.81 28.37
N GLY A 209 -42.11 -39.31 27.14
CA GLY A 209 -42.95 -38.85 26.04
C GLY A 209 -42.60 -39.67 24.80
N ILE A 210 -43.18 -40.86 24.73
CA ILE A 210 -43.02 -41.86 23.68
C ILE A 210 -43.94 -41.52 22.49
N LEU A 211 -43.45 -41.83 21.28
CA LEU A 211 -44.15 -41.97 19.99
C LEU A 211 -44.74 -40.70 19.33
N ASN A 212 -44.16 -40.28 18.20
CA ASN A 212 -44.53 -40.83 16.88
C ASN A 212 -43.69 -40.26 15.74
N PHE A 213 -43.67 -41.02 14.64
CA PHE A 213 -43.33 -40.63 13.26
C PHE A 213 -41.93 -40.95 12.71
N LEU A 214 -41.72 -42.27 12.59
CA LEU A 214 -41.33 -43.03 11.38
C LEU A 214 -40.35 -42.45 10.34
N LYS A 215 -39.26 -43.21 10.16
CA LYS A 215 -38.46 -43.37 8.93
C LYS A 215 -39.27 -43.99 7.77
N LYS A 216 -38.99 -43.50 6.54
CA LYS A 216 -38.73 -44.23 5.27
C LYS A 216 -38.41 -43.15 4.22
N GLN A 217 -37.47 -43.31 3.28
CA GLN A 217 -37.38 -44.38 2.29
C GLN A 217 -36.00 -44.37 1.59
N LYS A 218 -35.47 -45.56 1.31
CA LYS A 218 -34.31 -45.80 0.44
C LYS A 218 -34.74 -45.67 -1.03
N PHE A 219 -33.85 -45.20 -1.92
CA PHE A 219 -34.00 -45.42 -3.36
C PHE A 219 -32.75 -46.10 -3.92
N LYS A 220 -32.95 -47.18 -4.68
CA LYS A 220 -31.94 -47.89 -5.46
C LYS A 220 -32.46 -48.05 -6.89
N PHE A 221 -31.61 -47.68 -7.85
CA PHE A 221 -31.50 -48.08 -9.26
C PHE A 221 -32.68 -47.86 -10.23
N PHE A 222 -32.43 -47.12 -11.31
CA PHE A 222 -32.45 -47.70 -12.67
C PHE A 222 -31.60 -46.91 -13.68
N VAL A 223 -30.93 -47.66 -14.54
CA VAL A 223 -30.11 -47.26 -15.70
C VAL A 223 -31.05 -46.85 -16.85
N GLY A 224 -30.71 -45.77 -17.55
CA GLY A 224 -31.31 -45.43 -18.85
C GLY A 224 -31.76 -43.97 -18.93
N SER A 225 -31.25 -43.27 -19.96
CA SER A 225 -31.63 -41.92 -20.42
C SER A 225 -30.66 -40.75 -20.19
N ILE A 226 -29.34 -40.97 -20.21
CA ILE A 226 -28.36 -39.91 -20.52
C ILE A 226 -27.42 -40.39 -21.64
N ILE A 227 -28.02 -40.63 -22.81
CA ILE A 227 -27.37 -40.64 -24.14
C ILE A 227 -28.28 -39.81 -25.07
N LEU A 228 -28.73 -38.63 -24.63
CA LEU A 228 -29.66 -37.82 -25.43
C LEU A 228 -29.45 -36.29 -25.37
N LEU A 229 -28.45 -35.77 -24.67
CA LEU A 229 -28.19 -34.32 -24.67
C LEU A 229 -26.71 -33.96 -24.81
N MET A 230 -25.99 -34.73 -25.63
CA MET A 230 -24.61 -34.38 -26.03
C MET A 230 -24.27 -34.94 -27.42
N MET A 231 -25.18 -34.83 -28.39
CA MET A 231 -24.90 -35.11 -29.83
C MET A 231 -25.91 -34.37 -30.72
N THR A 232 -25.86 -33.03 -30.77
CA THR A 232 -26.42 -32.24 -31.90
C THR A 232 -25.63 -30.96 -32.10
N SER A 233 -24.47 -31.07 -32.73
CA SER A 233 -24.04 -30.11 -33.75
C SER A 233 -22.78 -30.65 -34.41
N ILE A 234 -22.80 -30.64 -35.74
CA ILE A 234 -21.73 -30.95 -36.70
C ILE A 234 -21.81 -32.38 -37.28
N PHE A 235 -21.82 -32.39 -38.63
CA PHE A 235 -21.83 -33.48 -39.61
C PHE A 235 -23.22 -34.03 -39.96
N THR A 236 -23.72 -33.97 -41.20
CA THR A 236 -23.08 -33.89 -42.53
C THR A 236 -24.07 -33.33 -43.56
N THR A 237 -23.56 -32.62 -44.57
CA THR A 237 -24.11 -32.75 -45.93
C THR A 237 -22.96 -32.71 -46.92
N LEU A 238 -22.56 -33.88 -47.40
CA LEU A 238 -21.60 -34.05 -48.49
C LEU A 238 -21.96 -35.33 -49.24
N SER A 239 -22.66 -35.18 -50.36
CA SER A 239 -22.34 -35.80 -51.66
C SER A 239 -23.60 -36.07 -52.49
N GLY A 240 -23.73 -35.30 -53.57
CA GLY A 240 -24.42 -35.67 -54.79
C GLY A 240 -23.69 -34.98 -55.93
N LYS A 241 -23.05 -35.76 -56.79
CA LYS A 241 -22.19 -35.33 -57.91
C LYS A 241 -22.93 -35.59 -59.23
N ASN A 242 -22.55 -34.81 -60.25
CA ASN A 242 -22.77 -34.95 -61.70
C ASN A 242 -24.06 -34.33 -62.27
N ASP A 243 -23.94 -33.27 -63.10
CA ASP A 243 -23.78 -33.36 -64.56
C ASP A 243 -23.53 -31.96 -65.18
N GLU A 244 -22.65 -31.88 -66.17
CA GLU A 244 -22.46 -30.80 -67.18
C GLU A 244 -23.34 -31.12 -68.43
N PRO A 245 -23.45 -30.34 -69.54
CA PRO A 245 -22.81 -29.06 -69.93
C PRO A 245 -23.78 -28.07 -70.68
N THR A 246 -23.19 -27.05 -71.36
CA THR A 246 -23.71 -26.23 -72.50
C THR A 246 -24.53 -24.97 -72.15
N SER A 247 -24.39 -23.80 -72.78
CA SER A 247 -23.55 -23.32 -73.90
C SER A 247 -23.68 -21.79 -74.04
N ASN A 248 -22.73 -21.22 -74.80
CA ASN A 248 -22.77 -19.98 -75.61
C ASN A 248 -22.40 -18.63 -74.97
N ASP A 249 -21.11 -18.30 -75.14
CA ASP A 249 -20.60 -17.19 -75.97
C ASP A 249 -21.43 -15.90 -76.10
N SER A 250 -20.83 -14.78 -75.66
CA SER A 250 -20.35 -13.75 -76.60
C SER A 250 -19.43 -12.72 -75.91
N ASN A 251 -18.14 -12.84 -76.18
CA ASN A 251 -17.33 -11.85 -76.90
C ASN A 251 -17.53 -10.33 -76.60
N VAL A 252 -16.53 -9.71 -75.96
CA VAL A 252 -15.48 -8.85 -76.59
C VAL A 252 -15.00 -7.73 -75.64
N MET A 253 -13.68 -7.66 -75.57
CA MET A 253 -12.80 -6.60 -75.08
C MET A 253 -13.29 -5.15 -75.24
N GLY A 254 -13.10 -4.37 -74.18
CA GLY A 254 -13.05 -2.91 -74.21
C GLY A 254 -12.09 -2.44 -73.13
N GLU A 255 -10.83 -2.25 -73.52
CA GLU A 255 -9.76 -1.68 -72.71
C GLU A 255 -10.05 -0.17 -72.51
N SER A 256 -10.15 0.28 -71.27
CA SER A 256 -10.02 1.70 -70.93
C SER A 256 -9.46 1.85 -69.52
N THR A 257 -8.17 2.16 -69.48
CA THR A 257 -7.46 2.74 -68.35
C THR A 257 -8.26 3.92 -67.76
N GLN A 258 -8.62 3.84 -66.48
CA GLN A 258 -9.00 5.00 -65.67
C GLN A 258 -8.14 5.03 -64.41
N LEU A 259 -7.52 6.20 -64.19
CA LEU A 259 -6.74 6.57 -63.02
C LEU A 259 -7.62 6.55 -61.75
N PRO A 260 -7.09 6.19 -60.57
CA PRO A 260 -7.83 6.31 -59.31
C PRO A 260 -8.14 7.79 -59.01
N GLN A 261 -9.40 8.12 -58.78
CA GLN A 261 -9.78 9.38 -58.14
C GLN A 261 -9.41 9.31 -56.65
N GLU A 262 -8.70 10.33 -56.17
CA GLU A 262 -8.50 10.58 -54.75
C GLU A 262 -9.85 10.79 -54.08
N GLU A 263 -10.27 9.82 -53.27
CA GLU A 263 -11.27 10.06 -52.23
C GLU A 263 -10.61 10.93 -51.17
N THR A 264 -10.91 12.23 -51.22
CA THR A 264 -10.66 13.16 -50.13
C THR A 264 -11.42 12.64 -48.90
N GLN A 265 -10.72 11.97 -47.99
CA GLN A 265 -11.25 11.63 -46.67
C GLN A 265 -11.60 12.94 -45.95
N GLN A 266 -12.89 13.22 -45.83
CA GLN A 266 -13.38 14.17 -44.86
C GLN A 266 -13.02 13.64 -43.48
N THR A 267 -12.10 14.36 -42.81
CA THR A 267 -11.89 14.20 -41.38
C THR A 267 -13.18 14.66 -40.69
N GLU A 268 -14.05 13.72 -40.33
CA GLU A 268 -15.12 14.00 -39.38
C GLU A 268 -14.45 14.39 -38.07
N THR A 269 -14.44 15.68 -37.75
CA THR A 269 -14.12 16.18 -36.41
C THR A 269 -15.05 15.47 -35.42
N PRO A 270 -14.51 14.81 -34.38
CA PRO A 270 -15.34 14.22 -33.33
C PRO A 270 -16.30 15.28 -32.76
N PRO A 271 -17.52 14.91 -32.36
CA PRO A 271 -18.46 15.86 -31.78
C PRO A 271 -17.80 16.57 -30.59
N GLU A 272 -17.70 17.90 -30.65
CA GLU A 272 -17.18 18.71 -29.54
C GLU A 272 -18.05 18.44 -28.30
N GLU A 273 -17.46 17.81 -27.30
CA GLU A 273 -18.07 17.64 -25.98
C GLU A 273 -18.31 19.05 -25.39
N ASP A 274 -19.52 19.33 -24.88
CA ASP A 274 -19.86 20.66 -24.33
C ASP A 274 -18.94 21.02 -23.16
N THR A 275 -18.04 21.98 -23.38
CA THR A 275 -17.03 22.44 -22.42
C THR A 275 -17.50 23.61 -21.56
N SER A 276 -18.73 24.11 -21.78
CA SER A 276 -19.24 25.33 -21.12
C SER A 276 -19.30 25.22 -19.59
N LYS A 277 -19.39 23.99 -19.07
CA LYS A 277 -19.49 23.68 -17.63
C LYS A 277 -18.20 23.20 -17.00
N ASP A 278 -17.08 23.17 -17.73
CA ASP A 278 -15.83 22.60 -17.20
C ASP A 278 -15.37 23.33 -15.93
N SER A 279 -15.50 24.66 -15.88
CA SER A 279 -15.15 25.44 -14.68
C SER A 279 -16.06 25.13 -13.48
N GLU A 280 -17.35 24.93 -13.70
CA GLU A 280 -18.32 24.64 -12.62
C GLU A 280 -18.12 23.22 -12.07
N THR A 281 -17.76 22.29 -12.94
CA THR A 281 -17.55 20.87 -12.64
C THR A 281 -16.12 20.53 -12.24
N LYS A 282 -15.24 21.54 -12.14
CA LYS A 282 -13.79 21.39 -11.90
C LYS A 282 -13.13 20.40 -12.86
N THR A 283 -13.60 20.38 -14.10
CA THR A 283 -13.09 19.50 -15.16
C THR A 283 -11.85 20.13 -15.80
N THR A 284 -10.76 19.36 -15.85
CA THR A 284 -9.56 19.68 -16.60
C THR A 284 -9.47 18.73 -17.79
N ARG A 285 -9.34 19.28 -19.00
CA ARG A 285 -9.22 18.48 -20.22
C ARG A 285 -7.75 18.27 -20.59
N VAL A 286 -7.35 17.02 -20.66
CA VAL A 286 -6.01 16.61 -21.12
C VAL A 286 -6.05 16.37 -22.63
N LYS A 287 -4.92 16.61 -23.29
CA LYS A 287 -4.79 16.50 -24.76
C LYS A 287 -3.70 15.52 -25.19
N ASP A 288 -3.10 14.83 -24.23
CA ASP A 288 -1.96 13.97 -24.42
C ASP A 288 -2.37 12.75 -25.24
N SER A 289 -1.65 12.52 -26.34
CA SER A 289 -1.81 11.30 -27.14
C SER A 289 -1.29 10.09 -26.37
N PRO A 290 -1.74 8.87 -26.68
CA PRO A 290 -1.19 7.68 -26.05
C PRO A 290 0.33 7.61 -26.32
N ILE A 291 1.11 7.40 -25.26
CA ILE A 291 2.57 7.29 -25.32
C ILE A 291 3.02 5.94 -25.90
N TYR A 292 2.17 4.92 -25.79
CA TYR A 292 2.42 3.59 -26.33
C TYR A 292 1.12 2.76 -26.45
N ASP A 293 1.13 1.75 -27.33
CA ASP A 293 0.11 0.70 -27.38
C ASP A 293 0.82 -0.65 -27.24
N ILE A 294 0.52 -1.42 -26.18
CA ILE A 294 1.21 -2.69 -25.89
C ILE A 294 1.02 -3.70 -27.02
N LYS A 295 -0.03 -3.57 -27.85
CA LYS A 295 -0.25 -4.42 -29.03
C LYS A 295 0.81 -4.26 -30.11
N ILE A 296 1.61 -3.19 -30.07
CA ILE A 296 2.79 -3.04 -30.93
C ILE A 296 3.86 -4.07 -30.56
N THR A 297 4.05 -4.34 -29.27
CA THR A 297 5.03 -5.31 -28.75
C THR A 297 4.49 -6.73 -28.80
N ASP A 298 3.24 -6.93 -28.41
CA ASP A 298 2.57 -8.23 -28.41
C ASP A 298 1.11 -8.07 -28.88
N PRO A 299 0.80 -8.39 -30.15
CA PRO A 299 -0.55 -8.22 -30.70
C PRO A 299 -1.65 -9.04 -30.00
N SER A 300 -1.26 -10.08 -29.25
CA SER A 300 -2.18 -11.00 -28.55
C SER A 300 -2.39 -10.67 -27.08
N VAL A 301 -1.73 -9.62 -26.57
CA VAL A 301 -1.79 -9.23 -25.16
C VAL A 301 -3.20 -8.82 -24.73
N GLU A 302 -3.61 -9.33 -23.56
CA GLU A 302 -4.79 -8.84 -22.85
C GLU A 302 -4.36 -8.12 -21.58
N THR A 303 -4.08 -6.82 -21.75
CA THR A 303 -3.63 -5.93 -20.68
C THR A 303 -4.61 -5.92 -19.50
N SER A 304 -4.08 -5.86 -18.29
CA SER A 304 -4.86 -5.99 -17.05
C SER A 304 -4.60 -4.83 -16.09
N GLU A 305 -3.37 -4.63 -15.66
CA GLU A 305 -3.00 -3.59 -14.68
C GLU A 305 -1.79 -2.79 -15.14
N ILE A 306 -1.63 -1.59 -14.57
CA ILE A 306 -0.49 -0.69 -14.78
C ILE A 306 0.06 -0.21 -13.44
N VAL A 307 1.39 -0.19 -13.30
CA VAL A 307 2.08 0.37 -12.14
C VAL A 307 3.25 1.23 -12.59
N VAL A 308 3.32 2.47 -12.10
CA VAL A 308 4.50 3.31 -12.24
C VAL A 308 5.43 3.10 -11.03
N LEU A 309 6.71 2.88 -11.33
CA LEU A 309 7.83 2.81 -10.41
C LEU A 309 8.65 4.10 -10.50
N ASP A 310 9.82 4.17 -9.85
CA ASP A 310 10.61 5.40 -9.81
C ASP A 310 11.09 5.88 -11.19
N GLU A 311 11.53 4.95 -12.05
CA GLU A 311 12.03 5.27 -13.40
C GLU A 311 11.34 4.46 -14.52
N ASN A 312 10.48 3.51 -14.16
CA ASN A 312 9.88 2.56 -15.09
C ASN A 312 8.37 2.47 -14.91
N VAL A 313 7.66 2.05 -15.96
CA VAL A 313 6.24 1.74 -15.93
C VAL A 313 6.07 0.29 -16.37
N VAL A 314 5.24 -0.43 -15.63
CA VAL A 314 4.96 -1.85 -15.86
C VAL A 314 3.50 -2.01 -16.23
N VAL A 315 3.22 -2.82 -17.25
CA VAL A 315 1.87 -3.28 -17.59
C VAL A 315 1.85 -4.81 -17.55
N SER A 316 0.82 -5.41 -16.96
CA SER A 316 0.65 -6.87 -16.96
C SER A 316 -0.42 -7.35 -17.92
N ASP A 317 -0.24 -8.57 -18.39
CA ASP A 317 -1.34 -9.48 -18.74
C ASP A 317 -1.49 -10.46 -17.58
N ASN A 318 -2.54 -10.27 -16.77
CA ASN A 318 -2.72 -11.05 -15.55
C ASN A 318 -2.96 -12.53 -15.85
N SER A 319 -3.65 -12.84 -16.95
CA SER A 319 -4.01 -14.21 -17.31
C SER A 319 -2.81 -15.05 -17.73
N THR A 320 -1.87 -14.45 -18.46
CA THR A 320 -0.65 -15.13 -18.90
C THR A 320 0.52 -14.96 -17.93
N GLY A 321 0.38 -14.03 -16.98
CA GLY A 321 1.41 -13.64 -16.02
C GLY A 321 2.62 -12.94 -16.65
N LYS A 322 2.50 -12.49 -17.90
CA LYS A 322 3.52 -11.67 -18.57
C LYS A 322 3.46 -10.24 -18.05
N ILE A 323 4.63 -9.61 -17.95
CA ILE A 323 4.74 -8.17 -17.71
C ILE A 323 5.54 -7.51 -18.83
N TYR A 324 5.19 -6.26 -19.13
CA TYR A 324 5.83 -5.40 -20.12
C TYR A 324 6.35 -4.17 -19.41
N VAL A 325 7.63 -3.86 -19.58
CA VAL A 325 8.33 -2.81 -18.83
C VAL A 325 8.83 -1.76 -19.81
N SER A 326 8.76 -0.49 -19.39
CA SER A 326 9.33 0.62 -20.12
C SER A 326 9.93 1.66 -19.19
N SER A 327 10.96 2.40 -19.64
CA SER A 327 11.42 3.59 -18.94
C SER A 327 10.46 4.76 -19.17
N ILE A 328 10.19 5.54 -18.12
CA ILE A 328 9.35 6.74 -18.19
C ILE A 328 9.93 7.78 -19.16
N LYS A 329 11.26 7.90 -19.26
CA LYS A 329 11.92 8.93 -20.08
C LYS A 329 11.78 8.67 -21.58
N THR A 330 11.75 7.40 -21.97
CA THR A 330 11.69 6.98 -23.37
C THR A 330 10.72 5.81 -23.50
N PRO A 331 9.42 6.08 -23.65
CA PRO A 331 8.39 5.05 -23.76
C PRO A 331 8.68 4.09 -24.92
N LYS A 332 8.99 2.86 -24.55
CA LYS A 332 9.19 1.69 -25.38
C LYS A 332 8.99 0.46 -24.50
N TYR A 333 7.85 -0.21 -24.63
CA TYR A 333 7.54 -1.37 -23.80
C TYR A 333 8.15 -2.63 -24.39
N GLU A 334 8.86 -3.37 -23.55
CA GLU A 334 9.44 -4.66 -23.87
C GLU A 334 8.89 -5.70 -22.91
N GLN A 335 8.61 -6.91 -23.41
CA GLN A 335 8.20 -8.01 -22.55
C GLN A 335 9.39 -8.39 -21.66
N ASN A 336 9.15 -8.52 -20.37
CA ASN A 336 10.16 -9.02 -19.44
C ASN A 336 10.43 -10.51 -19.68
N ASN A 337 11.66 -10.98 -19.37
CA ASN A 337 12.02 -12.39 -19.60
C ASN A 337 11.31 -13.33 -18.62
N THR A 338 11.15 -12.86 -17.37
CA THR A 338 10.43 -13.60 -16.33
C THR A 338 8.93 -13.40 -16.49
N SER A 339 8.20 -14.51 -16.58
CA SER A 339 6.74 -14.57 -16.46
C SER A 339 6.34 -15.21 -15.14
N PHE A 340 5.14 -14.88 -14.66
CA PHE A 340 4.60 -15.34 -13.38
C PHE A 340 3.35 -16.20 -13.60
N THR A 341 2.80 -16.78 -12.53
CA THR A 341 1.68 -17.72 -12.59
C THR A 341 0.36 -17.05 -12.23
N GLU A 342 -0.35 -16.52 -13.24
CA GLU A 342 -1.62 -15.80 -13.09
C GLU A 342 -1.56 -14.68 -12.03
N ILE A 343 -1.17 -13.48 -12.47
CA ILE A 343 -1.05 -12.33 -11.58
C ILE A 343 -2.44 -11.89 -11.12
N SER A 344 -2.61 -11.75 -9.80
CA SER A 344 -3.86 -11.28 -9.21
C SER A 344 -3.88 -9.75 -9.04
N SER A 345 -2.77 -9.14 -8.64
CA SER A 345 -2.65 -7.68 -8.56
C SER A 345 -1.19 -7.22 -8.60
N LEU A 346 -0.97 -6.01 -9.07
CA LEU A 346 0.29 -5.28 -9.04
C LEU A 346 0.24 -4.09 -8.07
N SER A 347 1.38 -3.72 -7.51
CA SER A 347 1.54 -2.53 -6.67
C SER A 347 2.98 -2.00 -6.69
N TYR A 348 3.14 -0.75 -6.28
CA TYR A 348 4.44 -0.13 -6.04
C TYR A 348 4.98 -0.53 -4.66
N ASP A 349 6.27 -0.85 -4.56
CA ASP A 349 6.96 -1.16 -3.31
C ASP A 349 8.41 -0.65 -3.33
N ASP A 350 8.64 0.55 -2.79
CA ASP A 350 9.97 1.20 -2.65
C ASP A 350 10.83 1.09 -3.92
N GLY A 351 10.30 1.56 -5.04
CA GLY A 351 10.94 1.55 -6.36
C GLY A 351 10.86 0.21 -7.11
N ASN A 352 10.35 -0.85 -6.47
CA ASN A 352 10.17 -2.18 -7.05
C ASN A 352 8.70 -2.48 -7.33
N LEU A 353 8.47 -3.52 -8.13
CA LEU A 353 7.15 -4.06 -8.39
C LEU A 353 6.81 -5.08 -7.31
N SER A 354 5.75 -4.84 -6.55
CA SER A 354 5.13 -5.91 -5.77
C SER A 354 3.94 -6.49 -6.51
N PHE A 355 3.68 -7.78 -6.30
CA PHE A 355 2.51 -8.43 -6.86
C PHE A 355 2.10 -9.68 -6.07
N SER A 356 0.84 -10.05 -6.25
CA SER A 356 0.30 -11.36 -5.85
C SER A 356 0.05 -12.22 -7.09
N ASP A 357 0.34 -13.51 -6.99
CA ASP A 357 0.05 -14.52 -8.00
C ASP A 357 -0.47 -15.81 -7.33
N ASN A 358 -0.68 -16.88 -8.11
CA ASN A 358 -1.20 -18.14 -7.58
C ASN A 358 -0.29 -18.82 -6.55
N GLU A 359 1.00 -18.47 -6.51
CA GLU A 359 1.95 -19.05 -5.56
C GLU A 359 2.06 -18.22 -4.27
N GLY A 360 1.83 -16.90 -4.36
CA GLY A 360 1.82 -16.01 -3.22
C GLY A 360 2.19 -14.56 -3.55
N TYR A 361 2.80 -13.89 -2.59
CA TYR A 361 3.19 -12.49 -2.72
C TYR A 361 4.68 -12.37 -3.01
N LYS A 362 5.06 -11.51 -3.95
CA LYS A 362 6.45 -11.31 -4.37
C LYS A 362 6.78 -9.83 -4.48
N VAL A 363 8.04 -9.49 -4.19
CA VAL A 363 8.65 -8.20 -4.53
C VAL A 363 9.70 -8.46 -5.59
N TYR A 364 9.66 -7.70 -6.68
CA TYR A 364 10.40 -7.98 -7.89
C TYR A 364 11.04 -6.71 -8.45
N SER A 365 12.35 -6.78 -8.70
CA SER A 365 13.08 -5.70 -9.34
C SER A 365 13.08 -5.89 -10.84
N VAL A 366 12.40 -4.97 -11.55
CA VAL A 366 12.41 -4.93 -13.02
C VAL A 366 13.77 -4.55 -13.60
N ILE A 367 14.64 -3.91 -12.82
CA ILE A 367 15.94 -3.40 -13.29
C ILE A 367 16.93 -4.56 -13.45
N ILE A 368 16.95 -5.48 -12.49
CA ILE A 368 17.88 -6.63 -12.48
C ILE A 368 17.19 -7.96 -12.81
N ASP A 369 15.91 -7.91 -13.23
CA ASP A 369 15.08 -9.06 -13.59
C ASP A 369 15.09 -10.16 -12.50
N LYS A 370 14.80 -9.77 -11.24
CA LYS A 370 14.95 -10.66 -10.09
C LYS A 370 13.88 -10.48 -9.03
N VAL A 371 13.35 -11.60 -8.53
CA VAL A 371 12.53 -11.66 -7.32
C VAL A 371 13.41 -11.38 -6.09
N LEU A 372 13.11 -10.31 -5.36
CA LEU A 372 13.80 -9.87 -4.15
C LEU A 372 13.23 -10.55 -2.90
N GLU A 373 11.90 -10.61 -2.80
CA GLU A 373 11.18 -11.25 -1.70
C GLU A 373 10.10 -12.18 -2.27
N SER A 374 9.84 -13.30 -1.60
CA SER A 374 8.79 -14.24 -1.98
C SER A 374 8.20 -14.90 -0.74
N TYR A 375 6.87 -14.82 -0.63
CA TYR A 375 6.12 -15.39 0.47
C TYR A 375 5.04 -16.31 -0.09
N SER A 376 5.18 -17.61 0.14
CA SER A 376 4.24 -18.58 -0.42
C SER A 376 2.91 -18.55 0.32
N LYS A 377 1.84 -18.27 -0.40
CA LYS A 377 0.48 -18.22 0.13
C LYS A 377 -0.53 -18.29 -1.02
N ALA A 378 -1.14 -19.45 -1.21
CA ALA A 378 -2.23 -19.60 -2.16
C ALA A 378 -3.45 -18.77 -1.74
N GLY A 379 -4.21 -18.30 -2.73
CA GLY A 379 -5.48 -17.61 -2.55
C GLY A 379 -5.37 -16.12 -2.23
N LEU A 380 -4.18 -15.52 -2.34
CA LEU A 380 -4.08 -14.07 -2.39
C LEU A 380 -4.73 -13.56 -3.69
N ASN A 381 -5.55 -12.52 -3.59
CA ASN A 381 -6.18 -11.90 -4.76
C ASN A 381 -5.66 -10.46 -4.88
N LYS A 382 -6.55 -9.46 -4.88
CA LYS A 382 -6.16 -8.05 -4.85
C LYS A 382 -5.47 -7.74 -3.54
N THR A 383 -4.21 -7.33 -3.63
CA THR A 383 -3.37 -6.98 -2.49
C THR A 383 -3.04 -5.50 -2.49
N ALA A 384 -2.85 -4.95 -1.29
CA ALA A 384 -2.25 -3.64 -1.09
C ALA A 384 -1.33 -3.71 0.14
N THR A 385 -0.27 -2.92 0.11
CA THR A 385 0.68 -2.83 1.21
C THR A 385 0.47 -1.56 2.02
N TYR A 386 0.72 -1.67 3.32
CA TYR A 386 0.88 -0.52 4.18
C TYR A 386 1.84 -0.85 5.30
N LEU A 387 2.96 -0.12 5.34
CA LEU A 387 4.13 -0.50 6.12
C LEU A 387 4.56 -1.93 5.74
N ASP A 388 4.76 -2.81 6.73
CA ASP A 388 5.14 -4.21 6.51
C ASP A 388 3.98 -5.19 6.30
N PHE A 389 2.75 -4.68 6.28
CA PHE A 389 1.57 -5.52 6.20
C PHE A 389 1.07 -5.64 4.76
N ILE A 390 0.68 -6.85 4.40
CA ILE A 390 -0.03 -7.13 3.15
C ILE A 390 -1.51 -7.30 3.50
N TYR A 391 -2.36 -6.51 2.85
CA TYR A 391 -3.81 -6.62 2.96
C TYR A 391 -4.33 -7.29 1.69
N SER A 392 -5.05 -8.39 1.83
CA SER A 392 -5.58 -9.18 0.72
C SER A 392 -7.10 -9.25 0.81
N LEU A 393 -7.78 -9.03 -0.32
CA LEU A 393 -9.21 -9.27 -0.46
C LEU A 393 -9.47 -10.76 -0.71
N GLU A 394 -10.10 -11.44 0.24
CA GLU A 394 -10.33 -12.89 0.20
C GLU A 394 -11.76 -13.22 0.62
N ASP A 395 -12.59 -13.72 -0.30
CA ASP A 395 -13.93 -14.26 -0.03
C ASP A 395 -14.78 -13.41 0.94
N GLY A 396 -14.94 -12.12 0.65
CA GLY A 396 -15.73 -11.22 1.50
C GLY A 396 -15.00 -10.76 2.77
N LYS A 397 -13.67 -10.93 2.84
CA LYS A 397 -12.81 -10.47 3.93
C LYS A 397 -11.67 -9.63 3.40
N ILE A 398 -11.16 -8.76 4.27
CA ILE A 398 -9.81 -8.25 4.15
C ILE A 398 -8.98 -8.99 5.19
N VAL A 399 -8.00 -9.76 4.73
CA VAL A 399 -7.06 -10.49 5.56
C VAL A 399 -5.76 -9.68 5.61
N LYS A 400 -5.30 -9.40 6.82
CA LYS A 400 -4.02 -8.75 7.07
C LYS A 400 -2.97 -9.81 7.33
N TYR A 401 -1.89 -9.75 6.58
CA TYR A 401 -0.74 -10.62 6.71
C TYR A 401 0.45 -9.87 7.28
N THR A 402 1.18 -10.53 8.16
CA THR A 402 2.52 -10.13 8.59
C THR A 402 3.54 -11.02 7.91
N LYS A 403 4.63 -10.42 7.43
CA LYS A 403 5.76 -11.12 6.84
C LYS A 403 6.63 -11.69 7.96
N GLU A 404 6.83 -13.01 8.00
CA GLU A 404 7.79 -13.67 8.90
C GLU A 404 8.69 -14.61 8.09
N LYS A 405 9.96 -14.21 7.91
CA LYS A 405 10.91 -14.90 7.02
C LYS A 405 10.35 -15.02 5.60
N ASN A 406 9.87 -16.20 5.20
CA ASN A 406 9.27 -16.47 3.88
C ASN A 406 7.81 -16.93 4.01
N GLU A 407 7.18 -16.75 5.17
CA GLU A 407 5.81 -17.14 5.46
C GLU A 407 4.94 -15.91 5.75
N LEU A 408 3.65 -16.03 5.47
CA LEU A 408 2.65 -15.02 5.82
C LEU A 408 1.78 -15.54 6.96
N THR A 409 1.80 -14.83 8.09
CA THR A 409 0.90 -15.09 9.21
C THR A 409 -0.35 -14.23 9.05
N SER A 410 -1.52 -14.85 9.03
CA SER A 410 -2.78 -14.17 8.75
C SER A 410 -3.52 -13.72 10.01
N SER A 411 -4.22 -12.61 9.89
CA SER A 411 -5.21 -12.13 10.86
C SER A 411 -6.38 -11.51 10.11
N LEU A 412 -7.60 -11.68 10.63
CA LEU A 412 -8.76 -11.01 10.05
C LEU A 412 -8.68 -9.52 10.35
N TRP A 413 -8.76 -8.68 9.32
CA TRP A 413 -8.85 -7.22 9.49
C TRP A 413 -10.29 -6.73 9.42
N ALA A 414 -11.05 -7.16 8.41
CA ALA A 414 -12.47 -6.89 8.28
C ALA A 414 -13.20 -8.01 7.53
N GLN A 415 -14.51 -8.08 7.72
CA GLN A 415 -15.40 -8.95 6.95
C GLN A 415 -16.68 -8.20 6.59
N ASN A 416 -17.01 -8.15 5.30
CA ASN A 416 -18.19 -7.47 4.77
C ASN A 416 -18.52 -7.97 3.36
N GLN A 417 -19.80 -7.94 2.97
CA GLN A 417 -20.24 -8.27 1.62
C GLN A 417 -19.65 -7.35 0.55
N ASP A 418 -19.31 -6.11 0.91
CA ASP A 418 -18.62 -5.14 0.04
C ASP A 418 -17.31 -5.69 -0.54
N PHE A 419 -16.66 -6.63 0.15
CA PHE A 419 -15.37 -7.20 -0.25
C PHE A 419 -15.51 -8.40 -1.21
N SER A 420 -16.73 -8.92 -1.41
CA SER A 420 -16.97 -9.97 -2.39
C SER A 420 -16.84 -9.41 -3.80
N ASP A 421 -16.06 -10.08 -4.64
CA ASP A 421 -15.77 -9.70 -6.03
C ASP A 421 -15.25 -8.25 -6.18
N ALA A 422 -14.65 -7.72 -5.11
CA ALA A 422 -14.10 -6.37 -5.10
C ALA A 422 -12.99 -6.23 -6.14
N LYS A 423 -13.01 -5.10 -6.86
CA LYS A 423 -12.18 -4.86 -8.05
C LYS A 423 -10.82 -4.28 -7.69
N SER A 424 -10.75 -3.51 -6.61
CA SER A 424 -9.55 -2.79 -6.21
C SER A 424 -9.51 -2.56 -4.71
N ILE A 425 -8.31 -2.57 -4.14
CA ILE A 425 -8.00 -2.19 -2.76
C ILE A 425 -6.82 -1.22 -2.78
N SER A 426 -6.86 -0.23 -1.92
CA SER A 426 -5.73 0.68 -1.68
C SER A 426 -5.70 1.09 -0.21
N VAL A 427 -4.51 1.41 0.30
CA VAL A 427 -4.30 1.64 1.74
C VAL A 427 -3.48 2.91 1.95
N ALA A 428 -4.14 3.89 2.58
CA ALA A 428 -3.48 5.01 3.22
C ALA A 428 -3.46 4.74 4.73
N VAL A 429 -4.11 5.56 5.56
CA VAL A 429 -4.42 5.21 6.96
C VAL A 429 -5.65 4.31 7.06
N SER A 430 -6.64 4.57 6.19
CA SER A 430 -7.84 3.77 5.99
C SER A 430 -7.69 2.88 4.76
N ILE A 431 -8.51 1.83 4.67
CA ILE A 431 -8.58 0.98 3.48
C ILE A 431 -9.73 1.44 2.60
N TYR A 432 -9.42 1.72 1.35
CA TYR A 432 -10.37 2.07 0.30
C TYR A 432 -10.56 0.86 -0.60
N VAL A 433 -11.81 0.53 -0.89
CA VAL A 433 -12.17 -0.61 -1.74
C VAL A 433 -13.11 -0.16 -2.83
N ILE A 434 -12.86 -0.62 -4.05
CA ILE A 434 -13.87 -0.65 -5.11
C ILE A 434 -14.59 -1.99 -5.02
N THR A 435 -15.86 -1.95 -4.64
CA THR A 435 -16.71 -3.14 -4.48
C THR A 435 -17.01 -3.81 -5.82
N GLY A 436 -17.57 -5.03 -5.79
CA GLY A 436 -17.99 -5.72 -7.02
C GLY A 436 -19.04 -4.96 -7.84
N ASP A 437 -19.90 -4.18 -7.18
CA ASP A 437 -20.86 -3.25 -7.82
C ASP A 437 -20.25 -1.88 -8.15
N SER A 438 -18.93 -1.75 -8.12
CA SER A 438 -18.14 -0.58 -8.56
C SER A 438 -18.34 0.69 -7.72
N LYS A 439 -18.68 0.55 -6.44
CA LYS A 439 -18.76 1.66 -5.49
C LYS A 439 -17.44 1.82 -4.74
N VAL A 440 -17.12 3.06 -4.39
CA VAL A 440 -15.99 3.37 -3.51
C VAL A 440 -16.46 3.33 -2.07
N VAL A 441 -15.87 2.46 -1.25
CA VAL A 441 -16.16 2.37 0.19
C VAL A 441 -14.87 2.53 0.99
N LYS A 442 -15.00 3.09 2.20
CA LYS A 442 -13.89 3.33 3.13
C LYS A 442 -14.09 2.51 4.39
N TYR A 443 -13.00 1.92 4.88
CA TYR A 443 -12.98 1.19 6.14
C TYR A 443 -11.83 1.68 7.02
N THR A 444 -12.13 1.90 8.30
CA THR A 444 -11.13 2.30 9.30
C THR A 444 -11.18 1.33 10.48
N LYS A 445 -10.01 0.81 10.88
CA LYS A 445 -9.87 -0.17 11.99
C LYS A 445 -10.82 -1.37 11.86
N GLY A 446 -11.10 -1.79 10.62
CA GLY A 446 -11.96 -2.92 10.31
C GLY A 446 -13.47 -2.63 10.26
N LEU A 447 -13.89 -1.38 10.48
CA LEU A 447 -15.28 -0.94 10.42
C LEU A 447 -15.55 -0.09 9.19
N LYS A 448 -16.75 -0.21 8.61
CA LYS A 448 -17.18 0.61 7.47
C LYS A 448 -17.41 2.04 7.95
N ASP A 449 -16.83 3.00 7.23
CA ASP A 449 -17.04 4.42 7.47
C ASP A 449 -18.24 4.93 6.66
N ASP A 450 -18.85 6.02 7.14
CA ASP A 450 -19.77 6.83 6.35
C ASP A 450 -18.93 7.72 5.42
N PHE A 451 -18.76 7.28 4.17
CA PHE A 451 -17.90 7.92 3.18
C PHE A 451 -18.64 8.14 1.88
N GLU A 452 -18.65 9.38 1.43
CA GLU A 452 -19.25 9.79 0.17
C GLU A 452 -18.31 10.73 -0.57
N ILE A 453 -18.32 10.64 -1.90
CA ILE A 453 -17.58 11.57 -2.75
C ILE A 453 -18.49 12.75 -3.04
N THR A 454 -18.06 13.95 -2.66
CA THR A 454 -18.86 15.17 -2.77
C THR A 454 -18.30 16.12 -3.83
N GLY A 455 -19.17 16.98 -4.37
CA GLY A 455 -18.79 17.97 -5.39
C GLY A 455 -18.79 17.44 -6.83
N LEU A 456 -19.19 16.20 -7.06
CA LEU A 456 -19.40 15.65 -8.41
C LEU A 456 -20.72 16.14 -9.01
N ASP A 457 -20.68 16.52 -10.29
CA ASP A 457 -21.84 16.84 -11.11
C ASP A 457 -22.61 15.58 -11.53
N THR A 458 -21.86 14.52 -11.82
CA THR A 458 -22.38 13.20 -12.18
C THR A 458 -21.81 12.19 -11.18
N PRO A 459 -22.62 11.31 -10.55
CA PRO A 459 -22.11 10.28 -9.65
C PRO A 459 -21.08 9.37 -10.31
N VAL A 460 -20.19 8.78 -9.51
CA VAL A 460 -19.26 7.74 -9.97
C VAL A 460 -20.04 6.59 -10.60
N ASN A 461 -19.61 6.12 -11.78
CA ASN A 461 -20.28 5.08 -12.53
C ASN A 461 -19.27 4.08 -13.11
N GLN A 462 -19.24 2.87 -12.56
CA GLN A 462 -18.23 1.86 -12.88
C GLN A 462 -16.80 2.31 -12.52
N ALA A 463 -16.56 2.57 -11.23
CA ALA A 463 -15.19 2.68 -10.74
C ALA A 463 -14.42 1.36 -10.98
N VAL A 464 -13.18 1.46 -11.45
CA VAL A 464 -12.32 0.30 -11.74
C VAL A 464 -11.07 0.24 -10.86
N LYS A 465 -10.54 1.40 -10.47
CA LYS A 465 -9.34 1.51 -9.64
C LYS A 465 -9.48 2.67 -8.65
N VAL A 466 -9.00 2.45 -7.43
CA VAL A 466 -8.69 3.49 -6.45
C VAL A 466 -7.20 3.46 -6.13
N VAL A 467 -6.58 4.63 -6.10
CA VAL A 467 -5.19 4.83 -5.67
C VAL A 467 -5.21 5.79 -4.50
N ALA A 468 -4.87 5.29 -3.31
CA ALA A 468 -4.78 6.03 -2.08
C ALA A 468 -3.58 5.49 -1.27
N TYR A 469 -2.51 6.28 -1.20
CA TYR A 469 -1.33 5.97 -0.40
C TYR A 469 -1.18 6.99 0.72
N TYR A 470 -0.51 6.57 1.80
CA TYR A 470 -0.37 7.39 3.01
C TYR A 470 0.46 8.66 2.81
N ASN A 471 1.32 8.67 1.79
CA ASN A 471 2.19 9.79 1.44
C ASN A 471 1.61 10.65 0.31
N PHE A 472 0.40 10.34 -0.17
CA PHE A 472 -0.28 11.13 -1.18
C PHE A 472 -1.17 12.19 -0.53
N ASN A 473 -1.19 13.39 -1.12
CA ASN A 473 -2.09 14.46 -0.76
C ASN A 473 -3.50 14.23 -1.31
N ASN A 474 -3.62 13.50 -2.42
CA ASN A 474 -4.88 13.26 -3.10
C ASN A 474 -5.13 11.76 -3.31
N PHE A 475 -6.40 11.39 -3.46
CA PHE A 475 -6.79 10.06 -3.92
C PHE A 475 -7.37 10.12 -5.31
N TYR A 476 -7.09 9.08 -6.08
CA TYR A 476 -7.38 9.01 -7.50
C TYR A 476 -8.32 7.85 -7.76
N ILE A 477 -9.40 8.10 -8.51
CA ILE A 477 -10.40 7.10 -8.84
C ILE A 477 -10.61 7.08 -10.35
N ALA A 478 -10.44 5.92 -10.96
CA ALA A 478 -10.75 5.71 -12.37
C ALA A 478 -12.23 5.37 -12.53
N ASP A 479 -12.98 6.27 -13.18
CA ASP A 479 -14.42 6.20 -13.40
C ASP A 479 -14.68 5.91 -14.89
N SER A 480 -14.71 4.62 -15.24
CA SER A 480 -14.59 4.19 -16.63
C SER A 480 -15.79 4.56 -17.49
N GLU A 481 -17.03 4.42 -16.98
CA GLU A 481 -18.23 4.72 -17.77
C GLU A 481 -18.34 6.23 -18.06
N ASN A 482 -17.95 7.05 -17.09
CA ASN A 482 -17.91 8.51 -17.25
C ASN A 482 -16.62 9.02 -17.93
N LYS A 483 -15.71 8.12 -18.33
CA LYS A 483 -14.47 8.39 -19.09
C LYS A 483 -13.59 9.46 -18.43
N ARG A 484 -13.43 9.37 -17.11
CA ARG A 484 -12.72 10.39 -16.33
C ARG A 484 -11.91 9.79 -15.20
N ILE A 485 -10.94 10.58 -14.73
CA ILE A 485 -10.22 10.32 -13.48
C ILE A 485 -10.64 11.36 -12.46
N ILE A 486 -11.13 10.92 -11.31
CA ILE A 486 -11.59 11.78 -10.22
C ILE A 486 -10.44 11.95 -9.22
N ILE A 487 -10.16 13.18 -8.81
CA ILE A 487 -9.14 13.51 -7.82
C ILE A 487 -9.83 14.17 -6.62
N ILE A 488 -9.72 13.53 -5.46
CA ILE A 488 -10.36 13.95 -4.21
C ILE A 488 -9.33 14.10 -3.09
N ASN A 489 -9.68 14.83 -2.04
CA ASN A 489 -8.90 14.82 -0.80
C ASN A 489 -9.28 13.64 0.11
N GLU A 490 -8.62 13.54 1.26
CA GLU A 490 -8.85 12.49 2.26
C GLU A 490 -10.29 12.42 2.83
N ASN A 491 -11.02 13.54 2.74
CA ASN A 491 -12.40 13.69 3.21
C ASN A 491 -13.44 13.32 2.12
N GLY A 492 -13.01 12.99 0.90
CA GLY A 492 -13.90 12.68 -0.21
C GLY A 492 -14.38 13.89 -1.00
N GLU A 493 -13.83 15.08 -0.79
CA GLU A 493 -14.22 16.29 -1.51
C GLU A 493 -13.50 16.36 -2.87
N LEU A 494 -14.25 16.64 -3.94
CA LEU A 494 -13.69 16.82 -5.28
C LEU A 494 -12.72 18.01 -5.34
N ILE A 495 -11.46 17.71 -5.70
CA ILE A 495 -10.44 18.70 -6.03
C ILE A 495 -10.56 19.08 -7.50
N LYS A 496 -10.47 18.10 -8.39
CA LYS A 496 -10.67 18.24 -9.85
C LYS A 496 -11.01 16.88 -10.46
N GLN A 497 -11.49 16.90 -11.70
CA GLN A 497 -11.64 15.71 -12.51
C GLN A 497 -10.95 15.88 -13.86
N LEU A 498 -10.33 14.83 -14.35
CA LEU A 498 -9.64 14.82 -15.63
C LEU A 498 -10.51 14.11 -16.66
N LYS A 499 -10.65 14.72 -17.84
CA LYS A 499 -11.24 14.10 -19.04
C LYS A 499 -10.28 14.27 -20.21
N HIS A 500 -10.34 13.37 -21.18
CA HIS A 500 -9.59 13.57 -22.42
C HIS A 500 -10.39 14.47 -23.39
N ILE A 501 -9.70 15.38 -24.10
CA ILE A 501 -10.35 16.29 -25.07
C ILE A 501 -10.86 15.57 -26.32
N ASN A 502 -10.13 14.55 -26.78
CA ASN A 502 -10.59 13.60 -27.78
C ASN A 502 -11.52 12.57 -27.12
N SER A 503 -12.79 12.56 -27.54
CA SER A 503 -13.83 11.65 -27.04
C SER A 503 -13.61 10.18 -27.38
N ASP A 504 -12.65 9.85 -28.26
CA ASP A 504 -12.32 8.47 -28.63
C ASP A 504 -11.24 7.87 -27.72
N HIS A 505 -10.64 8.66 -26.83
CA HIS A 505 -9.72 8.19 -25.81
C HIS A 505 -10.47 7.93 -24.51
N TRP A 506 -9.88 7.10 -23.65
CA TRP A 506 -10.41 6.74 -22.33
C TRP A 506 -11.79 6.07 -22.38
N GLN A 507 -12.02 5.27 -23.43
CA GLN A 507 -13.28 4.53 -23.60
C GLN A 507 -13.37 3.30 -22.69
N THR A 508 -12.21 2.75 -22.34
CA THR A 508 -12.05 1.45 -21.70
C THR A 508 -10.93 1.54 -20.66
N ILE A 509 -11.04 2.50 -19.73
CA ILE A 509 -10.07 2.64 -18.64
C ILE A 509 -10.08 1.35 -17.83
N LYS A 510 -8.96 0.61 -17.87
CA LYS A 510 -8.79 -0.63 -17.12
C LYS A 510 -8.16 -0.38 -15.76
N ASP A 511 -7.16 0.49 -15.73
CA ASP A 511 -6.38 0.76 -14.54
C ASP A 511 -5.69 2.13 -14.60
N ILE A 512 -5.25 2.62 -13.44
CA ILE A 512 -4.43 3.82 -13.32
C ILE A 512 -3.30 3.62 -12.31
N SER A 513 -2.22 4.38 -12.49
CA SER A 513 -1.14 4.45 -11.52
C SER A 513 -0.61 5.88 -11.43
N VAL A 514 -0.24 6.33 -10.24
CA VAL A 514 0.28 7.67 -9.99
C VAL A 514 1.69 7.52 -9.44
N ASP A 515 2.60 8.35 -9.93
CA ASP A 515 4.00 8.24 -9.52
C ASP A 515 4.16 8.66 -8.04
N PRO A 516 5.21 8.18 -7.34
CA PRO A 516 5.36 8.44 -5.92
C PRO A 516 5.42 9.92 -5.51
N LYS A 517 5.66 10.84 -6.46
CA LYS A 517 5.71 12.29 -6.24
C LYS A 517 4.41 13.02 -6.56
N GLU A 518 3.39 12.33 -7.05
CA GLU A 518 2.14 12.91 -7.56
C GLU A 518 2.34 13.97 -8.65
N GLU A 519 3.36 13.82 -9.49
CA GLU A 519 3.63 14.70 -10.64
C GLU A 519 3.01 14.15 -11.93
N LYS A 520 2.81 12.83 -12.00
CA LYS A 520 2.38 12.11 -13.19
C LYS A 520 1.36 11.02 -12.87
N LEU A 521 0.35 10.94 -13.70
CA LEU A 521 -0.66 9.89 -13.73
C LEU A 521 -0.51 9.10 -15.04
N PHE A 522 -0.53 7.79 -14.93
CA PHE A 522 -0.58 6.87 -16.06
C PHE A 522 -1.96 6.23 -16.14
N VAL A 523 -2.56 6.28 -17.33
CA VAL A 523 -3.88 5.69 -17.59
C VAL A 523 -3.74 4.57 -18.61
N LEU A 524 -4.21 3.37 -18.24
CA LEU A 524 -4.31 2.22 -19.14
C LEU A 524 -5.73 2.18 -19.72
N ASP A 525 -5.87 2.53 -20.99
CA ASP A 525 -7.13 2.52 -21.75
C ASP A 525 -7.09 1.42 -22.81
N GLY A 526 -7.76 0.30 -22.54
CA GLY A 526 -7.59 -0.91 -23.34
C GLY A 526 -6.12 -1.37 -23.28
N SER A 527 -5.43 -1.35 -24.43
CA SER A 527 -3.98 -1.62 -24.53
C SER A 527 -3.11 -0.37 -24.64
N LYS A 528 -3.73 0.81 -24.68
CA LYS A 528 -3.03 2.09 -24.84
C LYS A 528 -2.70 2.70 -23.49
N ILE A 529 -1.55 3.36 -23.43
CA ILE A 529 -1.04 3.99 -22.23
C ILE A 529 -0.96 5.48 -22.46
N PHE A 530 -1.49 6.25 -21.53
CA PHE A 530 -1.41 7.70 -21.51
C PHE A 530 -0.58 8.14 -20.32
N GLU A 531 0.25 9.15 -20.51
CA GLU A 531 0.93 9.88 -19.44
C GLU A 531 0.28 11.26 -19.33
N VAL A 532 -0.10 11.63 -18.12
CA VAL A 532 -0.79 12.88 -17.80
C VAL A 532 -0.03 13.59 -16.68
N ALA A 533 0.31 14.85 -16.89
CA ALA A 533 0.85 15.69 -15.82
C ALA A 533 -0.25 16.10 -14.82
N LEU A 534 0.06 16.04 -13.53
CA LEU A 534 -0.88 16.34 -12.44
C LEU A 534 -0.81 17.77 -11.94
#